data_AF-A0AAT9I5S3-F1
#
_entry.id   AF-A0AAT9I5S3-F1
#
_cell.length_a   1.000
_cell.length_b   1.000
_cell.length_c   1.000
_cell.angle_alpha   90.00
_cell.angle_beta   90.00
_cell.angle_gamma   90.00
#
_symmetry.space_group_name_H-M   'P 1'
#
loop_
_entity.id
_entity.type
_entity.pdbx_description
1 polymer ?
#
loop_
_entity_poly.entity_id
_entity_poly.type
_entity_poly.pdbx_seq_one_letter_code
_entity_poly.pdbx_strand_id
1 'polypeptide(L)'
;MEKNKTMEVAKVLNNSVLEVLTSEKLLGFEKAYMIASAVQELKKLLTPEYMKPIMALQGNKLGFKTDKDKDGGYPEEAVKNCLVEAVLMGVQPFGNQFNIIAGNSYITKEGFGYLLSNISGLSWKIIPQLPRVGEKSAAIVMKIQWTYGGVSEEQDIDFPIKVNAFMGTDGVIGKATRKARAWLFYTVTGSEISDGDVQDIDAKIVSTTINETKKTPQEIEAERIGLLIQDTTTIKELEALKQYIQPFQKELYEEKLKSLS
;
A
#
# COMPACT_ATOMS: atom_id res chain seq x y z
N MET A 1 26.47 2.06 29.75
CA MET A 1 25.35 1.14 30.04
C MET A 1 24.25 1.26 28.99
N GLU A 2 23.80 2.47 28.67
CA GLU A 2 22.77 2.77 27.66
C GLU A 2 23.11 2.28 26.23
N LYS A 3 24.32 2.57 25.72
CA LYS A 3 24.78 2.04 24.41
C LYS A 3 24.77 0.51 24.30
N ASN A 4 24.99 -0.20 25.40
CA ASN A 4 25.00 -1.67 25.40
C ASN A 4 23.56 -2.20 25.29
N LYS A 5 22.62 -1.57 25.99
CA LYS A 5 21.18 -1.85 25.91
C LYS A 5 20.62 -1.58 24.51
N THR A 6 21.00 -0.47 23.86
CA THR A 6 20.60 -0.19 22.47
C THR A 6 21.11 -1.26 21.50
N MET A 7 22.35 -1.74 21.69
CA MET A 7 22.93 -2.79 20.86
C MET A 7 22.24 -4.14 21.07
N GLU A 8 21.83 -4.46 22.30
CA GLU A 8 21.04 -5.65 22.60
C GLU A 8 19.68 -5.61 21.90
N VAL A 9 18.98 -4.47 21.95
CA VAL A 9 17.70 -4.29 21.22
C VAL A 9 17.91 -4.47 19.71
N ALA A 10 18.97 -3.90 19.13
CA ALA A 10 19.30 -4.08 17.72
C ALA A 10 19.49 -5.56 17.34
N LYS A 11 20.15 -6.35 18.19
CA LYS A 11 20.32 -7.79 17.97
C LYS A 11 18.99 -8.55 17.99
N VAL A 12 18.10 -8.23 18.93
CA VAL A 12 16.77 -8.85 19.00
C VAL A 12 15.96 -8.50 17.75
N LEU A 13 15.93 -7.23 17.35
CA LEU A 13 15.27 -6.79 16.11
C LEU A 13 15.80 -7.56 14.89
N ASN A 14 17.12 -7.68 14.75
CA ASN A 14 17.74 -8.39 13.64
C ASN A 14 17.37 -9.89 13.63
N ASN A 15 17.30 -10.52 14.79
CA ASN A 15 16.91 -11.92 14.89
C ASN A 15 15.44 -12.12 14.46
N SER A 16 14.52 -11.28 14.95
CA SER A 16 13.10 -11.36 14.55
C SER A 16 12.92 -11.18 13.04
N VAL A 17 13.70 -10.27 12.43
CA VAL A 17 13.70 -10.09 10.97
C VAL A 17 14.30 -11.31 10.25
N LEU A 18 15.43 -11.82 10.72
CA LEU A 18 16.11 -12.96 10.09
C LEU A 18 15.24 -14.23 10.11
N GLU A 19 14.52 -14.47 11.21
CA GLU A 19 13.57 -15.57 11.32
C GLU A 19 12.50 -15.52 10.22
N VAL A 20 11.93 -14.34 9.94
CA VAL A 20 10.94 -14.15 8.87
C VAL A 20 11.57 -14.34 7.49
N LEU A 21 12.77 -13.80 7.26
CA LEU A 21 13.42 -13.84 5.95
C LEU A 21 13.95 -15.23 5.57
N THR A 22 14.28 -16.08 6.55
CA THR A 22 14.89 -17.40 6.32
C THR A 22 13.90 -18.57 6.46
N SER A 23 12.62 -18.29 6.74
CA SER A 23 11.59 -19.31 6.92
C SER A 23 11.10 -19.93 5.60
N GLU A 24 12.00 -20.52 4.79
CA GLU A 24 11.69 -21.09 3.48
C GLU A 24 10.65 -22.23 3.53
N LYS A 25 10.48 -22.87 4.69
CA LYS A 25 9.57 -24.02 4.88
C LYS A 25 8.17 -23.67 5.35
N LEU A 26 7.94 -22.43 5.80
CA LEU A 26 6.63 -22.02 6.31
C LEU A 26 5.74 -21.55 5.18
N LEU A 27 4.52 -22.07 5.13
CA LEU A 27 3.52 -21.74 4.11
C LEU A 27 2.19 -21.35 4.78
N GLY A 28 1.37 -20.60 4.05
CA GLY A 28 0.01 -20.25 4.48
C GLY A 28 -0.04 -19.54 5.85
N PHE A 29 -0.88 -20.07 6.75
CA PHE A 29 -1.19 -19.42 8.02
C PHE A 29 -0.02 -19.37 9.00
N GLU A 30 0.88 -20.35 8.98
CA GLU A 30 2.06 -20.36 9.86
C GLU A 30 2.99 -19.18 9.53
N LYS A 31 3.22 -18.94 8.23
CA LYS A 31 3.99 -17.78 7.76
C LYS A 31 3.29 -16.46 8.11
N ALA A 32 1.96 -16.39 7.95
CA ALA A 32 1.19 -15.21 8.32
C ALA A 32 1.27 -14.91 9.82
N TYR A 33 1.17 -15.93 10.68
CA TYR A 33 1.31 -15.79 12.13
C TYR A 33 2.72 -15.34 12.52
N MET A 34 3.76 -15.91 11.93
CA MET A 34 5.14 -15.50 12.15
C MET A 34 5.36 -14.03 11.79
N ILE A 35 4.90 -13.60 10.61
CA ILE A 35 4.98 -12.19 10.19
C ILE A 35 4.23 -11.29 11.18
N ALA A 36 3.01 -11.65 11.58
CA ALA A 36 2.23 -10.87 12.54
C ALA A 36 2.92 -10.75 13.91
N SER A 37 3.50 -11.85 14.41
CA SER A 37 4.27 -11.87 15.65
C SER A 37 5.51 -10.97 15.55
N ALA A 38 6.27 -11.07 14.46
CA ALA A 38 7.42 -10.22 14.21
C ALA A 38 7.03 -8.73 14.14
N VAL A 39 5.94 -8.39 13.44
CA VAL A 39 5.42 -7.00 13.40
C VAL A 39 5.11 -6.49 14.81
N GLN A 40 4.45 -7.29 15.64
CA GLN A 40 4.11 -6.90 17.02
C GLN A 40 5.37 -6.70 17.87
N GLU A 41 6.34 -7.61 17.77
CA GLU A 41 7.60 -7.54 18.51
C GLU A 41 8.44 -6.32 18.09
N LEU A 42 8.62 -6.11 16.79
CA LEU A 42 9.35 -4.98 16.24
C LEU A 42 8.72 -3.66 16.71
N LYS A 43 7.40 -3.50 16.63
CA LYS A 43 6.70 -2.29 17.11
C LYS A 43 6.89 -2.05 18.60
N LYS A 44 6.91 -3.11 19.41
CA LYS A 44 7.14 -3.02 20.86
C LYS A 44 8.58 -2.58 21.19
N LEU A 45 9.56 -3.07 20.45
CA LEU A 45 10.98 -2.78 20.65
C LEU A 45 11.41 -1.41 20.09
N LEU A 46 10.73 -0.94 19.04
CA LEU A 46 10.90 0.40 18.47
C LEU A 46 10.24 1.47 19.37
N THR A 47 10.78 1.65 20.57
CA THR A 47 10.36 2.69 21.51
C THR A 47 10.64 4.09 20.98
N PRO A 48 10.01 5.16 21.51
CA PRO A 48 10.31 6.54 21.09
C PRO A 48 11.80 6.90 21.23
N GLU A 49 12.46 6.39 22.27
CA GLU A 49 13.90 6.58 22.47
C GLU A 49 14.72 5.95 21.35
N TYR A 50 14.38 4.72 20.95
CA TYR A 50 15.06 4.00 19.87
C TYR A 50 14.74 4.59 18.49
N MET A 51 13.51 5.08 18.30
CA MET A 51 13.07 5.73 17.06
C MET A 51 13.72 7.09 16.85
N LYS A 52 14.06 7.84 17.90
CA LYS A 52 14.66 9.18 17.79
C LYS A 52 15.83 9.27 16.77
N PRO A 53 16.87 8.42 16.81
CA PRO A 53 17.92 8.44 15.79
C PRO A 53 17.43 8.02 14.40
N ILE A 54 16.45 7.12 14.29
CA ILE A 54 15.86 6.71 13.01
C ILE A 54 15.03 7.85 12.41
N MET A 55 14.30 8.61 13.22
CA MET A 55 13.57 9.80 12.79
C MET A 55 14.52 10.87 12.24
N ALA A 56 15.76 10.95 12.73
CA ALA A 56 16.78 11.84 12.18
C ALA A 56 17.31 11.39 10.80
N LEU A 57 17.04 10.14 10.38
CA LEU A 57 17.37 9.62 9.04
C LEU A 57 16.33 10.04 7.98
N GLN A 58 15.14 10.48 8.40
CA GLN A 58 14.10 10.94 7.51
C GLN A 58 14.51 12.21 6.74
N GLY A 59 14.16 12.25 5.46
CA GLY A 59 14.35 13.40 4.58
C GLY A 59 15.79 13.64 4.14
N ASN A 60 16.70 12.69 4.37
CA ASN A 60 18.09 12.82 3.96
C ASN A 60 18.59 11.60 3.16
N LYS A 61 19.68 11.82 2.41
CA LYS A 61 20.23 10.82 1.48
C LYS A 61 20.89 9.63 2.18
N LEU A 62 21.35 9.79 3.42
CA LEU A 62 21.97 8.70 4.19
C LEU A 62 20.91 7.74 4.74
N GLY A 63 19.72 8.26 5.04
CA GLY A 63 18.56 7.53 5.51
C GLY A 63 17.61 7.16 4.38
N PHE A 64 16.42 7.77 4.44
CA PHE A 64 15.32 7.59 3.49
C PHE A 64 14.63 8.93 3.22
N LYS A 65 14.05 9.08 2.03
CA LYS A 65 13.28 10.27 1.64
C LYS A 65 11.79 10.05 1.83
N THR A 66 11.05 11.14 1.88
CA THR A 66 9.60 11.12 1.89
C THR A 66 9.01 12.15 0.92
N ASP A 67 7.77 11.94 0.50
CA ASP A 67 7.00 12.94 -0.25
C ASP A 67 6.58 14.15 0.61
N LYS A 68 6.84 14.12 1.92
CA LYS A 68 6.57 15.20 2.89
C LYS A 68 7.84 15.86 3.45
N ASP A 69 9.00 15.64 2.84
CA ASP A 69 10.28 16.18 3.36
C ASP A 69 10.25 17.71 3.52
N LYS A 70 9.49 18.42 2.67
CA LYS A 70 9.30 19.88 2.76
C LYS A 70 8.32 20.31 3.85
N ASP A 71 7.46 19.39 4.30
CA ASP A 71 6.41 19.61 5.29
C ASP A 71 6.79 19.10 6.69
N GLY A 72 8.09 18.81 6.90
CA GLY A 72 8.62 18.28 8.15
C GLY A 72 8.59 16.74 8.27
N GLY A 73 8.20 16.04 7.20
CA GLY A 73 8.16 14.58 7.14
C GLY A 73 6.91 13.95 7.78
N TYR A 74 6.96 12.63 7.94
CA TYR A 74 5.93 11.83 8.59
C TYR A 74 6.14 11.77 10.12
N PRO A 75 5.05 11.62 10.89
CA PRO A 75 5.13 11.39 12.33
C PRO A 75 5.73 10.01 12.65
N GLU A 76 6.25 9.86 13.87
CA GLU A 76 6.95 8.64 14.31
C GLU A 76 6.15 7.36 14.06
N GLU A 77 4.85 7.35 14.36
CA GLU A 77 4.00 6.16 14.16
C GLU A 77 3.91 5.73 12.69
N ALA A 78 3.83 6.68 11.75
CA ALA A 78 3.81 6.37 10.33
C ALA A 78 5.18 5.86 9.85
N VAL A 79 6.28 6.49 10.31
CA VAL A 79 7.64 6.04 10.01
C VAL A 79 7.89 4.65 10.58
N LYS A 80 7.45 4.37 11.80
CA LYS A 80 7.58 3.08 12.48
C LYS A 80 6.87 1.97 11.71
N ASN A 81 5.66 2.21 11.22
CA ASN A 81 4.93 1.24 10.38
C ASN A 81 5.69 0.95 9.08
N CYS A 82 6.12 1.98 8.35
CA CYS A 82 6.85 1.80 7.09
C CYS A 82 8.21 1.12 7.30
N LEU A 83 8.90 1.45 8.40
CA LEU A 83 10.16 0.84 8.77
C LEU A 83 10.02 -0.65 9.00
N VAL A 84 9.01 -1.07 9.77
CA VAL A 84 8.74 -2.47 10.06
C VAL A 84 8.48 -3.25 8.77
N GLU A 85 7.66 -2.71 7.87
CA GLU A 85 7.41 -3.31 6.56
C GLU A 85 8.71 -3.42 5.74
N ALA A 86 9.49 -2.34 5.66
CA ALA A 86 10.74 -2.31 4.90
C ALA A 86 11.75 -3.36 5.39
N VAL A 87 11.99 -3.47 6.70
CA VAL A 87 12.96 -4.45 7.23
C VAL A 87 12.47 -5.89 7.08
N LEU A 88 11.17 -6.14 7.17
CA LEU A 88 10.58 -7.46 6.90
C LEU A 88 10.58 -7.83 5.42
N MET A 89 10.70 -6.85 4.51
CA MET A 89 11.02 -7.07 3.10
C MET A 89 12.52 -7.25 2.84
N GLY A 90 13.37 -7.10 3.87
CA GLY A 90 14.81 -7.34 3.80
C GLY A 90 15.66 -6.11 3.41
N VAL A 91 15.07 -4.92 3.30
CA VAL A 91 15.83 -3.69 3.04
C VAL A 91 16.18 -2.93 4.32
N GLN A 92 17.06 -1.95 4.21
CA GLN A 92 17.64 -1.23 5.34
C GLN A 92 17.10 0.20 5.48
N PRO A 93 17.08 0.77 6.70
CA PRO A 93 16.67 2.17 6.93
C PRO A 93 17.70 3.23 6.54
N PHE A 94 18.71 2.84 5.79
CA PHE A 94 19.79 3.69 5.33
C PHE A 94 20.12 3.39 3.86
N GLY A 95 20.91 4.28 3.26
CA GLY A 95 21.33 4.15 1.86
C GLY A 95 20.17 4.33 0.87
N ASN A 96 19.11 5.02 1.27
CA ASN A 96 17.92 5.29 0.47
C ASN A 96 17.29 3.99 -0.07
N GLN A 97 17.32 2.88 0.68
CA GLN A 97 16.80 1.58 0.20
C GLN A 97 15.26 1.49 0.25
N PHE A 98 14.62 2.21 1.17
CA PHE A 98 13.19 2.45 1.14
C PHE A 98 12.93 3.96 1.28
N ASN A 99 11.74 4.39 0.87
CA ASN A 99 11.20 5.74 1.07
C ASN A 99 9.78 5.63 1.61
N ILE A 100 9.23 6.74 2.11
CA ILE A 100 7.81 6.83 2.47
C ILE A 100 7.11 7.68 1.42
N ILE A 101 6.11 7.12 0.74
CA ILE A 101 5.33 7.83 -0.28
C ILE A 101 3.85 7.64 0.05
N ALA A 102 3.11 8.74 0.18
CA ALA A 102 1.71 8.76 0.61
C ALA A 102 1.43 7.92 1.89
N GLY A 103 2.43 7.82 2.79
CA GLY A 103 2.32 7.11 4.06
C GLY A 103 2.56 5.61 3.98
N ASN A 104 3.02 5.09 2.84
CA ASN A 104 3.34 3.68 2.65
C ASN A 104 4.84 3.48 2.43
N SER A 105 5.34 2.29 2.77
CA SER A 105 6.70 1.88 2.45
C SER A 105 6.87 1.73 0.95
N TYR A 106 7.94 2.30 0.39
CA TYR A 106 8.25 2.23 -1.03
C TYR A 106 9.70 1.81 -1.21
N ILE A 107 9.92 0.57 -1.68
CA ILE A 107 11.26 0.07 -1.95
C ILE A 107 11.84 0.79 -3.17
N THR A 108 13.04 1.35 -3.03
CA THR A 108 13.67 2.15 -4.09
C THR A 108 14.45 1.28 -5.07
N LYS A 109 15.03 1.91 -6.11
CA LYS A 109 15.98 1.21 -6.97
C LYS A 109 17.21 0.74 -6.18
N GLU A 110 17.68 1.50 -5.19
CA GLU A 110 18.77 1.11 -4.31
C GLU A 110 18.40 -0.08 -3.43
N GLY A 111 17.16 -0.13 -2.92
CA GLY A 111 16.65 -1.24 -2.13
C GLY A 111 16.59 -2.54 -2.91
N PHE A 112 15.98 -2.55 -4.10
CA PHE A 112 16.01 -3.75 -4.94
C PHE A 112 17.42 -4.09 -5.43
N GLY A 113 18.27 -3.08 -5.65
CA GLY A 113 19.68 -3.31 -5.95
C GLY A 113 20.40 -4.06 -4.82
N TYR A 114 20.16 -3.67 -3.57
CA TYR A 114 20.66 -4.36 -2.38
C TYR A 114 20.11 -5.78 -2.28
N LEU A 115 18.79 -5.96 -2.43
CA LEU A 115 18.17 -7.29 -2.38
C LEU A 115 18.77 -8.25 -3.41
N LEU A 116 18.84 -7.82 -4.68
CA LEU A 116 19.43 -8.61 -5.76
C LEU A 116 20.91 -8.96 -5.50
N SER A 117 21.68 -8.02 -4.92
CA SER A 117 23.10 -8.24 -4.63
C SER A 117 23.34 -9.26 -3.50
N ASN A 118 22.32 -9.53 -2.68
CA ASN A 118 22.39 -10.52 -1.61
C ASN A 118 21.85 -11.90 -2.02
N ILE A 119 21.36 -12.07 -3.25
CA ILE A 119 20.97 -13.38 -3.76
C ILE A 119 22.24 -14.12 -4.20
N SER A 120 22.60 -15.16 -3.44
CA SER A 120 23.78 -15.96 -3.72
C SER A 120 23.70 -16.61 -5.10
N GLY A 121 24.77 -16.49 -5.90
CA GLY A 121 24.86 -17.07 -7.24
C GLY A 121 24.07 -16.33 -8.32
N LEU A 122 23.45 -15.18 -8.01
CA LEU A 122 22.83 -14.32 -9.01
C LEU A 122 23.86 -13.34 -9.60
N SER A 123 23.98 -13.34 -10.92
CA SER A 123 24.65 -12.29 -11.69
C SER A 123 23.63 -11.63 -12.60
N TRP A 124 23.63 -10.31 -12.73
CA TRP A 124 22.63 -9.61 -13.55
C TRP A 124 23.13 -8.30 -14.13
N LYS A 125 22.48 -7.88 -15.21
CA LYS A 125 22.70 -6.61 -15.89
C LYS A 125 21.38 -6.09 -16.43
N ILE A 126 21.09 -4.82 -16.15
CA ILE A 126 19.93 -4.11 -16.69
C ILE A 126 20.43 -2.96 -17.54
N ILE A 127 20.01 -2.91 -18.81
CA ILE A 127 20.43 -1.91 -19.78
C ILE A 127 19.18 -1.13 -20.24
N PRO A 128 19.04 0.15 -19.88
CA PRO A 128 17.95 0.97 -20.41
C PRO A 128 18.19 1.27 -21.89
N GLN A 129 17.16 1.10 -22.72
CA GLN A 129 17.14 1.64 -24.08
C GLN A 129 16.70 3.11 -24.07
N LEU A 130 16.61 3.73 -25.25
CA LEU A 130 16.15 5.10 -25.37
C LEU A 130 14.66 5.21 -24.97
N PRO A 131 14.30 6.11 -24.04
CA PRO A 131 12.91 6.32 -23.66
C PRO A 131 12.12 7.00 -24.77
N ARG A 132 10.90 6.51 -25.01
CA ARG A 132 9.87 7.16 -25.83
C ARG A 132 9.04 8.03 -24.90
N VAL A 133 9.23 9.35 -24.96
CA VAL A 133 8.62 10.31 -24.02
C VAL A 133 7.48 11.07 -24.71
N GLY A 134 6.29 11.01 -24.12
CA GLY A 134 5.15 11.89 -24.41
C GLY A 134 4.93 12.90 -23.29
N GLU A 135 3.85 13.69 -23.37
CA GLU A 135 3.61 14.81 -22.44
C GLU A 135 3.36 14.37 -20.98
N LYS A 136 2.64 13.26 -20.77
CA LYS A 136 2.24 12.77 -19.43
C LYS A 136 2.70 11.34 -19.16
N SER A 137 3.31 10.70 -20.13
CA SER A 137 3.75 9.31 -20.06
C SER A 137 5.02 9.12 -20.86
N ALA A 138 5.82 8.14 -20.45
CA ALA A 138 6.95 7.65 -21.19
C ALA A 138 6.90 6.12 -21.19
N ALA A 139 7.50 5.51 -22.21
CA ALA A 139 7.74 4.09 -22.26
C ALA A 139 9.23 3.85 -22.52
N ILE A 140 9.81 2.87 -21.85
CA ILE A 140 11.22 2.54 -22.02
C ILE A 140 11.39 1.03 -21.93
N VAL A 141 12.09 0.49 -22.91
CA VAL A 141 12.49 -0.91 -22.91
C VAL A 141 13.71 -1.05 -22.00
N MET A 142 13.61 -1.95 -21.05
CA MET A 142 14.72 -2.34 -20.18
C MET A 142 15.14 -3.75 -20.60
N LYS A 143 16.37 -3.88 -21.12
CA LYS A 143 16.97 -5.19 -21.38
C LYS A 143 17.52 -5.75 -20.07
N ILE A 144 16.96 -6.85 -19.61
CA ILE A 144 17.31 -7.51 -18.35
C ILE A 144 18.00 -8.82 -18.70
N GLN A 145 19.22 -9.00 -18.21
CA GLN A 145 20.01 -10.21 -18.41
C GLN A 145 20.41 -10.74 -17.03
N TRP A 146 20.21 -12.03 -16.77
CA TRP A 146 20.61 -12.64 -15.50
C TRP A 146 21.12 -14.05 -15.67
N THR A 147 21.97 -14.46 -14.74
CA THR A 147 22.43 -15.83 -14.57
C THR A 147 22.12 -16.27 -13.15
N TYR A 148 21.38 -17.36 -12.99
CA TYR A 148 21.04 -17.93 -11.69
C TYR A 148 21.02 -19.47 -11.79
N GLY A 149 21.60 -20.16 -10.82
CA GLY A 149 21.70 -21.63 -10.85
C GLY A 149 22.44 -22.19 -12.08
N GLY A 150 23.34 -21.41 -12.70
CA GLY A 150 24.06 -21.79 -13.92
C GLY A 150 23.29 -21.58 -15.23
N VAL A 151 22.02 -21.15 -15.17
CA VAL A 151 21.20 -20.84 -16.34
C VAL A 151 21.29 -19.34 -16.62
N SER A 152 21.54 -18.96 -17.87
CA SER A 152 21.54 -17.56 -18.30
C SER A 152 20.32 -17.26 -19.15
N GLU A 153 19.65 -16.17 -18.84
CA GLU A 153 18.40 -15.74 -19.47
C GLU A 153 18.48 -14.24 -19.81
N GLU A 154 17.68 -13.83 -20.79
CA GLU A 154 17.46 -12.42 -21.08
C GLU A 154 16.01 -12.12 -21.45
N GLN A 155 15.56 -10.92 -21.11
CA GLN A 155 14.24 -10.44 -21.45
C GLN A 155 14.24 -8.92 -21.65
N ASP A 156 13.59 -8.48 -22.72
CA ASP A 156 13.28 -7.07 -22.96
C ASP A 156 11.87 -6.79 -22.43
N ILE A 157 11.76 -5.85 -21.49
CA ILE A 157 10.47 -5.47 -20.89
C ILE A 157 10.22 -3.98 -21.13
N ASP A 158 9.05 -3.67 -21.68
CA ASP A 158 8.62 -2.30 -21.90
C ASP A 158 7.85 -1.78 -20.68
N PHE A 159 8.43 -0.82 -19.96
CA PHE A 159 7.82 -0.25 -18.76
C PHE A 159 7.11 1.06 -19.07
N PRO A 160 5.79 1.17 -18.81
CA PRO A 160 5.09 2.44 -18.84
C PRO A 160 5.41 3.25 -17.58
N ILE A 161 5.76 4.52 -17.77
CA ILE A 161 6.17 5.46 -16.72
C ILE A 161 5.30 6.72 -16.80
N LYS A 162 4.59 7.03 -15.71
CA LYS A 162 3.92 8.33 -15.55
C LYS A 162 4.96 9.44 -15.39
N VAL A 163 4.90 10.43 -16.28
CA VAL A 163 5.78 11.61 -16.28
C VAL A 163 5.08 12.74 -15.53
N ASN A 164 5.77 13.30 -14.55
CA ASN A 164 5.31 14.46 -13.79
C ASN A 164 5.97 15.73 -14.34
N ALA A 165 5.38 16.90 -14.10
CA ALA A 165 5.82 18.19 -14.66
C ALA A 165 7.30 18.54 -14.42
N PHE A 166 7.95 17.94 -13.42
CA PHE A 166 9.35 18.17 -13.06
C PHE A 166 10.28 16.98 -13.37
N MET A 167 9.82 16.00 -14.15
CA MET A 167 10.54 14.76 -14.40
C MET A 167 11.23 14.78 -15.76
N GLY A 168 12.55 14.94 -15.75
CA GLY A 168 13.38 14.76 -16.94
C GLY A 168 13.64 13.29 -17.26
N THR A 169 14.37 13.04 -18.34
CA THR A 169 14.76 11.72 -18.83
C THR A 169 15.39 10.83 -17.73
N ASP A 170 16.24 11.39 -16.87
CA ASP A 170 16.86 10.66 -15.76
C ASP A 170 15.84 10.14 -14.74
N GLY A 171 14.75 10.89 -14.52
CA GLY A 171 13.65 10.47 -13.65
C GLY A 171 12.89 9.29 -14.25
N VAL A 172 12.67 9.31 -15.56
CA VAL A 172 12.05 8.20 -16.30
C VAL A 172 12.92 6.94 -16.21
N ILE A 173 14.21 7.06 -16.53
CA ILE A 173 15.17 5.95 -16.45
C ILE A 173 15.27 5.42 -15.01
N GLY A 174 15.27 6.31 -14.02
CA GLY A 174 15.32 5.95 -12.61
C GLY A 174 14.10 5.10 -12.17
N LYS A 175 12.89 5.51 -12.55
CA LYS A 175 11.66 4.74 -12.28
C LYS A 175 11.66 3.40 -13.01
N ALA A 176 12.03 3.39 -14.28
CA ALA A 176 12.10 2.14 -15.05
C ALA A 176 13.17 1.17 -14.50
N THR A 177 14.31 1.69 -14.07
CA THR A 177 15.35 0.88 -13.39
C THR A 177 14.81 0.25 -12.11
N ARG A 178 14.03 0.99 -11.32
CA ARG A 178 13.37 0.46 -10.13
C ARG A 178 12.43 -0.68 -10.50
N LYS A 179 11.52 -0.47 -11.46
CA LYS A 179 10.56 -1.50 -11.89
C LYS A 179 11.25 -2.74 -12.46
N ALA A 180 12.31 -2.57 -13.25
CA ALA A 180 13.10 -3.68 -13.79
C ALA A 180 13.82 -4.49 -12.71
N ARG A 181 14.38 -3.83 -11.68
CA ARG A 181 15.00 -4.53 -10.53
C ARG A 181 13.96 -5.26 -9.68
N ALA A 182 12.81 -4.64 -9.44
CA ALA A 182 11.69 -5.26 -8.73
C ALA A 182 11.22 -6.51 -9.48
N TRP A 183 10.98 -6.38 -10.78
CA TRP A 183 10.61 -7.49 -11.63
C TRP A 183 11.64 -8.64 -11.56
N LEU A 184 12.93 -8.36 -11.73
CA LEU A 184 13.96 -9.40 -11.65
C LEU A 184 14.01 -10.08 -10.27
N PHE A 185 13.87 -9.29 -9.21
CA PHE A 185 13.84 -9.83 -7.84
C PHE A 185 12.67 -10.79 -7.66
N TYR A 186 11.46 -10.42 -8.09
CA TYR A 186 10.28 -11.26 -8.03
C TYR A 186 10.39 -12.51 -8.91
N THR A 187 10.95 -12.38 -10.11
CA THR A 187 11.22 -13.51 -11.01
C THR A 187 12.15 -14.53 -10.37
N VAL A 188 13.26 -14.09 -9.77
CA VAL A 188 14.27 -14.99 -9.17
C VAL A 188 13.79 -15.60 -7.86
N THR A 189 13.05 -14.84 -7.04
CA THR A 189 12.59 -15.29 -5.72
C THR A 189 11.24 -16.01 -5.74
N GLY A 190 10.51 -15.97 -6.86
CA GLY A 190 9.14 -16.49 -6.96
C GLY A 190 8.15 -15.76 -6.04
N SER A 191 8.51 -14.59 -5.52
CA SER A 191 7.65 -13.77 -4.66
C SER A 191 6.90 -12.76 -5.51
N GLU A 192 5.58 -12.70 -5.39
CA GLU A 192 4.78 -11.64 -6.01
C GLU A 192 4.17 -10.79 -4.89
N ILE A 193 4.85 -9.70 -4.54
CA ILE A 193 4.29 -8.68 -3.65
C ILE A 193 3.75 -7.59 -4.55
N SER A 194 2.45 -7.31 -4.44
CA SER A 194 1.84 -6.15 -5.09
C SER A 194 2.53 -4.91 -4.54
N ASP A 195 3.42 -4.36 -5.35
CA ASP A 195 4.34 -3.30 -5.00
C ASP A 195 3.65 -1.93 -5.02
N GLY A 196 2.36 -1.93 -4.65
CA GLY A 196 1.31 -0.97 -4.96
C GLY A 196 1.93 0.33 -5.41
N ASP A 197 1.94 0.58 -6.72
CA ASP A 197 2.51 1.79 -7.32
C ASP A 197 1.75 2.99 -6.70
N VAL A 198 2.20 3.45 -5.53
CA VAL A 198 1.51 4.46 -4.70
C VAL A 198 1.43 5.80 -5.45
N GLN A 199 2.25 5.95 -6.50
CA GLN A 199 2.22 7.09 -7.42
C GLN A 199 1.07 7.04 -8.44
N ASP A 200 0.36 5.91 -8.58
CA ASP A 200 -0.87 5.79 -9.38
C ASP A 200 -2.13 6.09 -8.54
N ILE A 201 -1.98 6.23 -7.23
CA ILE A 201 -3.02 6.85 -6.40
C ILE A 201 -2.86 8.36 -6.54
N ASP A 202 -3.26 8.89 -7.70
CA ASP A 202 -3.92 10.18 -7.65
C ASP A 202 -5.15 9.91 -6.78
N ALA A 203 -5.05 10.21 -5.49
CA ALA A 203 -6.23 10.51 -4.72
C ALA A 203 -6.81 11.76 -5.39
N LYS A 204 -7.60 11.55 -6.46
CA LYS A 204 -8.86 12.25 -6.50
C LYS A 204 -9.48 11.89 -5.16
N ILE A 205 -9.33 12.82 -4.23
CA ILE A 205 -10.42 13.13 -3.33
C ILE A 205 -11.59 13.34 -4.29
N VAL A 206 -12.24 12.24 -4.66
CA VAL A 206 -13.68 12.26 -4.75
C VAL A 206 -13.99 12.68 -3.34
N SER A 207 -14.17 13.99 -3.15
CA SER A 207 -14.99 14.43 -2.06
C SER A 207 -16.26 13.66 -2.35
N THR A 208 -16.44 12.55 -1.67
CA THR A 208 -17.78 12.14 -1.35
C THR A 208 -18.26 13.37 -0.62
N THR A 209 -18.92 14.25 -1.36
CA THR A 209 -19.91 15.11 -0.77
C THR A 209 -20.83 14.10 -0.14
N ILE A 210 -20.53 13.74 1.10
CA ILE A 210 -21.53 13.25 2.01
C ILE A 210 -22.50 14.41 1.94
N ASN A 211 -23.58 14.25 1.17
CA ASN A 211 -24.69 15.15 1.29
C ASN A 211 -25.02 15.12 2.78
N GLU A 212 -24.70 16.21 3.47
CA GLU A 212 -24.92 16.38 4.91
C GLU A 212 -26.42 16.52 5.21
N THR A 213 -27.27 15.78 4.51
CA THR A 213 -28.62 15.51 4.95
C THR A 213 -28.60 14.13 5.58
N LYS A 214 -28.03 14.06 6.79
CA LYS A 214 -28.33 12.95 7.71
C LYS A 214 -29.83 12.99 7.96
N LYS A 215 -30.58 12.16 7.22
CA LYS A 215 -32.00 11.94 7.48
C LYS A 215 -32.13 11.47 8.92
N THR A 216 -33.00 12.13 9.66
CA THR A 216 -33.33 11.73 11.03
C THR A 216 -33.88 10.30 11.00
N PRO A 217 -33.79 9.55 12.12
CA PRO A 217 -34.41 8.22 12.21
C PRO A 217 -35.90 8.21 11.82
N GLN A 218 -36.59 9.34 12.03
CA GLN A 218 -38.00 9.54 11.67
C GLN A 218 -38.21 9.65 10.16
N GLU A 219 -37.33 10.35 9.45
CA GLU A 219 -37.37 10.48 7.99
C GLU A 219 -37.03 9.15 7.30
N ILE A 220 -36.07 8.40 7.85
CA ILE A 220 -35.72 7.06 7.37
C ILE A 220 -36.90 6.10 7.55
N GLU A 221 -37.54 6.12 8.73
CA GLU A 221 -38.68 5.25 9.01
C GLU A 221 -39.89 5.62 8.15
N ALA A 222 -40.13 6.91 7.90
CA ALA A 222 -41.21 7.32 7.01
C ALA A 222 -40.96 6.87 5.57
N GLU A 223 -39.74 6.97 5.04
CA GLU A 223 -39.40 6.44 3.72
C GLU A 223 -39.60 4.92 3.63
N ARG A 224 -39.19 4.19 4.67
CA ARG A 224 -39.41 2.74 4.76
C ARG A 224 -40.89 2.37 4.70
N ILE A 225 -41.74 3.07 5.44
CA ILE A 225 -43.19 2.84 5.43
C ILE A 225 -43.80 3.17 4.06
N GLY A 226 -43.31 4.22 3.39
CA GLY A 226 -43.76 4.57 2.03
C GLY A 226 -43.46 3.48 1.01
N LEU A 227 -42.25 2.90 1.06
CA LEU A 227 -41.88 1.76 0.23
C LEU A 227 -42.72 0.52 0.54
N LEU A 228 -42.94 0.22 1.83
CA LEU A 228 -43.76 -0.92 2.23
C LEU A 228 -45.21 -0.80 1.75
N ILE A 229 -45.79 0.41 1.76
CA ILE A 229 -47.12 0.66 1.19
C ILE A 229 -47.11 0.31 -0.31
N GLN A 230 -46.11 0.76 -1.06
CA GLN A 230 -46.01 0.51 -2.51
C GLN A 230 -45.81 -0.97 -2.85
N ASP A 231 -45.00 -1.69 -2.08
CA ASP A 231 -44.64 -3.08 -2.34
C ASP A 231 -45.66 -4.09 -1.79
N THR A 232 -46.63 -3.61 -1.00
CA THR A 232 -47.69 -4.47 -0.47
C THR A 232 -48.55 -5.06 -1.59
N THR A 233 -48.90 -6.34 -1.48
CA THR A 233 -49.67 -7.07 -2.51
C THR A 233 -51.06 -7.50 -2.04
N THR A 234 -51.37 -7.37 -0.76
CA THR A 234 -52.67 -7.75 -0.20
C THR A 234 -53.27 -6.65 0.69
N ILE A 235 -54.60 -6.54 0.74
CA ILE A 235 -55.30 -5.55 1.59
C ILE A 235 -54.95 -5.75 3.06
N LYS A 236 -54.82 -7.01 3.52
CA LYS A 236 -54.53 -7.34 4.92
C LYS A 236 -53.16 -6.82 5.38
N GLU A 237 -52.15 -6.94 4.52
CA GLU A 237 -50.81 -6.38 4.78
C GLU A 237 -50.84 -4.86 4.79
N LEU A 238 -51.62 -4.26 3.89
CA LEU A 238 -51.74 -2.81 3.78
C LEU A 238 -52.41 -2.25 5.04
N GLU A 239 -53.50 -2.86 5.51
CA GLU A 239 -54.20 -2.46 6.73
C GLU A 239 -53.32 -2.54 7.99
N ALA A 240 -52.39 -3.50 8.07
CA ALA A 240 -51.46 -3.61 9.19
C ALA A 240 -50.50 -2.42 9.29
N LEU A 241 -50.21 -1.76 8.16
CA LEU A 241 -49.36 -0.57 8.10
C LEU A 241 -50.08 0.70 8.56
N LYS A 242 -51.43 0.73 8.56
CA LYS A 242 -52.27 1.92 8.80
C LYS A 242 -51.92 2.71 10.05
N GLN A 243 -51.52 2.03 11.12
CA GLN A 243 -51.14 2.66 12.40
C GLN A 243 -49.80 3.40 12.38
N TYR A 244 -48.95 3.12 11.38
CA TYR A 244 -47.61 3.70 11.23
C TYR A 244 -47.54 4.80 10.16
N ILE A 245 -48.66 5.06 9.46
CA ILE A 245 -48.75 5.98 8.34
C ILE A 245 -48.72 7.42 8.84
N GLN A 246 -47.81 8.21 8.30
CA GLN A 246 -47.75 9.64 8.58
C GLN A 246 -48.78 10.40 7.73
N PRO A 247 -49.25 11.58 8.17
CA PRO A 247 -50.31 12.32 7.48
C PRO A 247 -50.06 12.57 5.99
N PHE A 248 -48.80 12.79 5.60
CA PHE A 248 -48.40 13.03 4.21
C PHE A 248 -48.36 11.77 3.33
N GLN A 249 -48.46 10.58 3.92
CA GLN A 249 -48.45 9.30 3.21
C GLN A 249 -49.86 8.71 3.04
N LYS A 250 -50.88 9.42 3.55
CA LYS A 250 -52.27 8.97 3.54
C LYS A 250 -52.82 8.84 2.12
N GLU A 251 -52.46 9.77 1.24
CA GLU A 251 -52.86 9.74 -0.17
C GLU A 251 -52.29 8.51 -0.89
N LEU A 252 -50.98 8.24 -0.71
CA LEU A 252 -50.32 7.06 -1.25
C LEU A 252 -50.96 5.74 -0.76
N TYR A 253 -51.34 5.70 0.52
CA TYR A 253 -52.04 4.56 1.09
C TYR A 253 -53.43 4.35 0.47
N GLU A 254 -54.20 5.41 0.32
CA GLU A 254 -55.55 5.35 -0.26
C GLU A 254 -55.52 4.94 -1.74
N GLU A 255 -54.54 5.44 -2.50
CA GLU A 255 -54.30 5.00 -3.88
C GLU A 255 -53.95 3.51 -3.96
N LYS A 256 -53.03 3.05 -3.10
CA LYS A 256 -52.67 1.64 -3.05
C LYS A 256 -53.86 0.77 -2.64
N LEU A 257 -54.65 1.19 -1.66
CA LEU A 257 -55.85 0.47 -1.22
C LEU A 257 -56.86 0.32 -2.37
N LYS A 258 -57.07 1.36 -3.16
CA LYS A 258 -57.91 1.31 -4.37
C LYS A 258 -57.33 0.37 -5.44
N SER A 259 -56.02 0.27 -5.57
CA SER A 259 -55.38 -0.63 -6.54
C SER A 259 -55.48 -2.11 -6.16
N LEU A 260 -55.67 -2.41 -4.87
CA LEU A 260 -55.77 -3.77 -4.33
C LEU A 260 -57.21 -4.22 -4.05
N SER A 261 -58.18 -3.30 -4.15
CA SER A 261 -59.63 -3.54 -4.00
C SER A 261 -60.28 -3.85 -5.35
#